data_AF-A0A0F9LJW1-F1
#
_entry.id   AF-A0A0F9LJW1-F1
#
_cell.length_a   1.000
_cell.length_b   1.000
_cell.length_c   1.000
_cell.angle_alpha   90.00
_cell.angle_beta   90.00
_cell.angle_gamma   90.00
#
_symmetry.space_group_name_H-M   'P 1'
#
loop_
_entity.id
_entity.type
_entity.pdbx_description
1 polymer ?
#
loop_
_entity_poly.entity_id
_entity_poly.type
_entity_poly.pdbx_seq_one_letter_code
_entity_poly.pdbx_strand_id
1 'polypeptide(L)'
;MNIIRRHKLKIQDKAGIRGRVAWTVFEHTPFGLHKLMHLKERFLNGEITKEVRDKLRRIILDDPKMSSVKQYGESCSRERLLKRGFVNNMRWALGFNHNIVTNQGDALIADLLAETPARTKVDNTNGFVAVGTGWTGASPKTNETVNTPSGIPEGMEATYPKVEGAFGAANDNVIQYRVVFEAGDLNATINEAGLGNNATEASGDNLAYAEVSPNAVVSASDTLQVDWEITPLGA
;
A
#
# COMPACT_ATOMS: atom_id res chain seq x y z
N MET A 1 30.11 -14.77 37.51
CA MET A 1 29.97 -15.76 36.40
C MET A 1 28.48 -16.06 36.31
N ASN A 2 27.67 -15.56 35.36
CA ASN A 2 27.80 -15.52 33.91
C ASN A 2 27.41 -14.14 33.34
N ILE A 3 28.28 -13.59 32.49
CA ILE A 3 27.98 -12.40 31.69
C ILE A 3 27.25 -12.88 30.43
N ILE A 4 25.92 -12.79 30.41
CA ILE A 4 25.16 -12.98 29.17
C ILE A 4 25.38 -11.72 28.31
N ARG A 5 26.43 -11.75 27.49
CA ARG A 5 26.62 -10.76 26.42
C ARG A 5 25.50 -10.96 25.41
N ARG A 6 24.41 -10.19 25.56
CA ARG A 6 23.43 -9.98 24.49
C ARG A 6 24.19 -9.40 23.31
N HIS A 7 24.59 -10.25 22.38
CA HIS A 7 25.03 -9.83 21.06
C HIS A 7 23.83 -9.10 20.45
N LYS A 8 23.88 -7.76 20.51
CA LYS A 8 23.07 -6.93 19.64
C LYS A 8 23.53 -7.29 18.23
N LEU A 9 22.81 -8.20 17.57
CA LEU A 9 22.87 -8.27 16.12
C LEU A 9 22.43 -6.88 15.65
N LYS A 10 23.40 -6.04 15.30
CA LYS A 10 23.15 -4.88 14.47
C LYS A 10 22.66 -5.48 13.16
N ILE A 11 21.34 -5.45 12.97
CA ILE A 11 20.76 -5.64 11.65
C ILE A 11 21.25 -4.45 10.84
N GLN A 12 22.37 -4.61 10.17
CA GLN A 12 22.77 -3.74 9.09
C GLN A 12 21.91 -4.16 7.91
N ASP A 13 20.81 -3.46 7.73
CA ASP A 13 20.04 -3.52 6.49
C ASP A 13 21.00 -3.13 5.36
N LYS A 14 21.28 -4.07 4.47
CA LYS A 14 22.16 -3.85 3.33
C LYS A 14 21.45 -2.94 2.31
N ALA A 15 22.24 -2.26 1.46
CA ALA A 15 21.78 -1.41 0.36
C ALA A 15 20.60 -2.01 -0.43
N GLY A 16 19.64 -1.18 -0.89
CA GLY A 16 18.48 -1.64 -1.65
C GLY A 16 17.28 -0.67 -1.59
N ILE A 17 16.11 -1.08 -2.09
CA ILE A 17 14.86 -0.30 -2.04
C ILE A 17 13.92 -0.92 -1.00
N ARG A 18 13.38 -0.10 -0.10
CA ARG A 18 12.39 -0.54 0.92
C ARG A 18 10.99 -0.11 0.52
N GLY A 19 10.02 -1.00 0.71
CA GLY A 19 8.62 -0.61 0.78
C GLY A 19 8.14 -0.53 2.24
N ARG A 20 7.17 0.34 2.52
CA ARG A 20 6.30 0.32 3.71
C ARG A 20 4.85 0.43 3.27
N VAL A 21 3.96 -0.39 3.82
CA VAL A 21 2.51 -0.29 3.56
C VAL A 21 1.80 -0.09 4.88
N ALA A 22 0.94 0.91 4.92
CA ALA A 22 -0.03 1.13 5.97
C ALA A 22 -1.44 1.08 5.37
N TRP A 23 -2.41 0.63 6.16
CA TRP A 23 -3.81 0.64 5.76
C TRP A 23 -4.70 1.01 6.93
N THR A 24 -5.79 1.68 6.58
CA THR A 24 -6.79 2.13 7.53
C THR A 24 -8.18 1.80 6.98
N VAL A 25 -8.97 1.09 7.77
CA VAL A 25 -10.39 0.86 7.51
C VAL A 25 -11.19 1.87 8.32
N PHE A 26 -12.02 2.64 7.63
CA PHE A 26 -12.94 3.59 8.23
C PHE A 26 -14.35 3.01 8.22
N GLU A 27 -15.00 3.03 9.37
CA GLU A 27 -16.44 2.84 9.46
C GLU A 27 -17.13 4.21 9.36
N HIS A 28 -18.34 4.23 8.82
CA HIS A 28 -19.09 5.47 8.61
C HIS A 28 -20.41 5.45 9.38
N THR A 29 -20.79 6.61 9.89
CA THR A 29 -22.17 6.83 10.34
C THR A 29 -23.10 6.85 9.12
N PRO A 30 -24.42 6.61 9.26
CA PRO A 30 -25.35 6.71 8.14
C PRO A 30 -25.28 8.05 7.41
N PHE A 31 -25.03 9.13 8.16
CA PHE A 31 -24.84 10.46 7.60
C PHE A 31 -23.53 10.58 6.80
N GLY A 32 -22.41 10.08 7.34
CA GLY A 32 -21.13 10.05 6.63
C GLY A 32 -21.21 9.24 5.34
N LEU A 33 -21.83 8.07 5.40
CA LEU A 33 -22.03 7.19 4.24
C LEU A 33 -22.87 7.88 3.15
N HIS A 34 -23.97 8.52 3.51
CA HIS A 34 -24.78 9.29 2.55
C HIS A 34 -23.97 10.43 1.90
N LYS A 35 -23.10 11.10 2.66
CA LYS A 35 -22.23 12.16 2.10
C LYS A 35 -21.20 11.61 1.13
N LEU A 36 -20.61 10.44 1.41
CA LEU A 36 -19.69 9.76 0.51
C LEU A 36 -20.39 9.32 -0.79
N MET A 37 -21.57 8.70 -0.67
CA MET A 37 -22.36 8.29 -1.85
C MET A 37 -22.68 9.48 -2.75
N HIS A 38 -23.17 10.57 -2.17
CA HIS A 38 -23.47 11.78 -2.94
C HIS A 38 -22.20 12.40 -3.56
N LEU A 39 -21.07 12.34 -2.86
CA LEU A 39 -19.78 12.82 -3.40
C LEU A 39 -19.34 12.00 -4.62
N LYS A 40 -19.49 10.67 -4.55
CA LYS A 40 -19.18 9.74 -5.63
C LYS A 40 -20.06 9.99 -6.86
N GLU A 41 -21.36 10.17 -6.65
CA GLU A 41 -22.32 10.51 -7.72
C GLU A 41 -21.94 11.81 -8.44
N ARG A 42 -21.63 12.86 -7.70
CA ARG A 42 -21.22 14.16 -8.28
C ARG A 42 -19.94 14.04 -9.11
N PHE A 43 -19.00 13.20 -8.67
CA PHE A 43 -17.79 12.93 -9.45
C PHE A 43 -18.10 12.17 -10.74
N LEU A 44 -18.92 11.11 -10.66
CA LEU A 44 -19.30 10.30 -11.83
C LEU A 44 -20.13 11.11 -12.85
N ASN A 45 -20.92 12.09 -12.38
CA ASN A 45 -21.65 13.04 -13.22
C ASN A 45 -20.76 14.14 -13.81
N GLY A 46 -19.48 14.20 -13.47
CA GLY A 46 -18.53 15.22 -13.94
C GLY A 46 -18.75 16.61 -13.32
N GLU A 47 -19.50 16.72 -12.22
CA GLU A 47 -19.77 18.00 -11.54
C GLU A 47 -18.58 18.52 -10.73
N ILE A 48 -17.69 17.60 -10.31
CA ILE A 48 -16.50 17.91 -9.52
C ILE A 48 -15.30 17.19 -10.11
N THR A 49 -14.12 17.81 -9.98
CA THR A 49 -12.85 17.18 -10.39
C THR A 49 -12.40 16.15 -9.36
N LYS A 50 -11.45 15.29 -9.76
CA LYS A 50 -10.81 14.29 -8.87
C LYS A 50 -10.19 14.97 -7.65
N GLU A 51 -9.50 16.10 -7.83
CA GLU A 51 -8.88 16.87 -6.75
C GLU A 51 -9.90 17.37 -5.74
N VAL A 52 -11.07 17.84 -6.21
CA VAL A 52 -12.15 18.32 -5.36
C VAL A 52 -12.79 17.15 -4.60
N ARG A 53 -13.03 16.03 -5.28
CA ARG A 53 -13.55 14.80 -4.66
C ARG A 53 -12.63 14.34 -3.53
N ASP A 54 -11.35 14.18 -3.80
CA ASP A 54 -10.39 13.60 -2.86
C ASP A 54 -10.22 14.51 -1.62
N LYS A 55 -10.22 15.85 -1.82
CA LYS A 55 -10.24 16.82 -0.72
C LYS A 55 -11.49 16.72 0.15
N LEU A 56 -12.67 16.65 -0.47
CA LEU A 56 -13.95 16.56 0.27
C LEU A 56 -14.07 15.22 0.99
N ARG A 57 -13.64 14.12 0.37
CA ARG A 57 -13.62 12.81 1.02
C ARG A 57 -12.70 12.83 2.23
N ARG A 58 -11.52 13.45 2.13
CA ARG A 58 -10.61 13.56 3.26
C ARG A 58 -11.26 14.25 4.46
N ILE A 59 -12.01 15.34 4.23
CA ILE A 59 -12.76 16.02 5.28
C ILE A 59 -13.78 15.08 5.95
N ILE A 60 -14.47 14.23 5.17
CA ILE A 60 -15.43 13.25 5.70
C ILE A 60 -14.73 12.16 6.53
N LEU A 61 -13.56 11.70 6.10
CA LEU A 61 -12.78 10.69 6.82
C LEU A 61 -12.17 11.22 8.12
N ASP A 62 -11.79 12.50 8.15
CA ASP A 62 -11.20 13.15 9.32
C ASP A 62 -12.26 13.65 10.34
N ASP A 63 -13.53 13.78 9.96
CA ASP A 63 -14.61 14.20 10.87
C ASP A 63 -15.14 13.02 11.71
N PRO A 64 -14.94 13.02 13.04
CA PRO A 64 -15.39 11.93 13.92
C PRO A 64 -16.92 11.77 13.99
N LYS A 65 -17.69 12.77 13.55
CA LYS A 65 -19.16 12.67 13.44
C LYS A 65 -19.61 11.89 12.21
N MET A 66 -18.74 11.76 11.22
CA MET A 66 -19.04 11.12 9.94
C MET A 66 -18.33 9.76 9.80
N SER A 67 -17.11 9.65 10.30
CA SER A 67 -16.29 8.46 10.17
C SER A 67 -15.43 8.20 11.41
N SER A 68 -15.14 6.94 11.69
CA SER A 68 -14.17 6.54 12.71
C SER A 68 -13.23 5.47 12.18
N VAL A 69 -12.03 5.40 12.74
CA VAL A 69 -11.08 4.32 12.42
C VAL A 69 -11.59 3.03 13.06
N LYS A 70 -12.02 2.10 12.23
CA LYS A 70 -12.44 0.76 12.63
C LYS A 70 -11.25 -0.17 12.82
N GLN A 71 -10.29 -0.09 11.91
CA GLN A 71 -9.11 -0.96 11.92
C GLN A 71 -7.90 -0.25 11.32
N TYR A 72 -6.71 -0.55 11.85
CA TYR A 72 -5.43 -0.06 11.35
C TYR A 72 -4.38 -1.17 11.33
N GLY A 73 -3.46 -1.11 10.36
CA GLY A 73 -2.31 -2.00 10.30
C GLY A 73 -1.17 -1.51 9.42
N GLU A 74 -0.02 -2.17 9.56
CA GLU A 74 1.18 -1.90 8.78
C GLU A 74 2.01 -3.16 8.53
N SER A 75 2.58 -3.29 7.32
CA SER A 75 3.36 -4.45 6.88
C SER A 75 4.71 -4.58 7.60
N CYS A 76 5.18 -3.53 8.28
CA CYS A 76 6.51 -3.47 8.90
C CYS A 76 6.53 -3.01 10.38
N SER A 77 5.45 -3.15 11.15
CA SER A 77 5.48 -2.74 12.56
C SER A 77 6.44 -3.60 13.40
N ARG A 78 7.57 -3.01 13.83
CA ARG A 78 8.62 -3.61 14.68
C ARG A 78 8.08 -4.32 15.91
N GLU A 79 7.00 -3.81 16.50
CA GLU A 79 6.40 -4.34 17.71
C GLU A 79 5.62 -5.65 17.49
N ARG A 80 5.07 -5.87 16.29
CA ARG A 80 4.44 -7.16 15.92
C ARG A 80 5.47 -8.19 15.44
N LEU A 81 6.55 -7.74 14.80
CA LEU A 81 7.69 -8.59 14.41
C LEU A 81 8.33 -9.29 15.62
N LEU A 82 8.53 -8.56 16.72
CA LEU A 82 9.09 -9.12 17.96
C LEU A 82 8.14 -10.11 18.68
N LYS A 83 6.82 -9.95 18.51
CA LYS A 83 5.80 -10.80 19.17
C LYS A 83 5.50 -12.10 18.42
N ARG A 84 6.04 -12.30 17.20
CA ARG A 84 5.67 -13.41 16.30
C ARG A 84 6.57 -14.65 16.38
N GLY A 85 7.54 -14.71 17.28
CA GLY A 85 8.34 -15.91 17.55
C GLY A 85 9.43 -16.24 16.51
N PHE A 86 10.27 -17.23 16.84
CA PHE A 86 11.49 -17.58 16.09
C PHE A 86 11.24 -17.92 14.61
N VAL A 87 10.16 -18.65 14.30
CA VAL A 87 9.82 -19.07 12.94
C VAL A 87 9.46 -17.88 12.04
N ASN A 88 8.77 -16.87 12.57
CA ASN A 88 8.43 -15.68 11.80
C ASN A 88 9.61 -14.73 11.58
N ASN A 89 10.61 -14.74 12.49
CA ASN A 89 11.90 -14.08 12.26
C ASN A 89 12.70 -14.75 11.13
N MET A 90 12.68 -16.08 11.03
CA MET A 90 13.29 -16.78 9.89
C MET A 90 12.53 -16.52 8.59
N ARG A 91 11.19 -16.48 8.63
CA ARG A 91 10.37 -16.12 7.46
C ARG A 91 10.72 -14.73 6.94
N TRP A 92 10.88 -13.75 7.82
CA TRP A 92 11.34 -12.41 7.43
C TRP A 92 12.77 -12.41 6.84
N ALA A 93 13.71 -13.12 7.48
CA ALA A 93 15.09 -13.22 6.99
C ALA A 93 15.22 -13.95 5.63
N LEU A 94 14.21 -14.75 5.29
CA LEU A 94 14.10 -15.48 4.03
C LEU A 94 13.12 -14.82 3.03
N GLY A 95 12.67 -13.60 3.31
CA GLY A 95 11.79 -12.80 2.44
C GLY A 95 10.29 -12.94 2.71
N PHE A 96 9.79 -14.06 3.21
CA PHE A 96 8.37 -14.46 3.21
C PHE A 96 7.28 -13.48 3.70
N ASN A 97 7.60 -12.44 4.48
CA ASN A 97 6.63 -11.41 4.91
C ASN A 97 6.88 -10.12 4.13
N HIS A 98 6.76 -10.26 2.81
CA HIS A 98 7.26 -9.33 1.82
C HIS A 98 6.64 -7.94 2.02
N ASN A 99 7.50 -6.93 2.05
CA ASN A 99 7.23 -5.63 1.48
C ASN A 99 8.44 -5.30 0.63
N ILE A 100 8.46 -5.89 -0.56
CA ILE A 100 9.64 -5.89 -1.42
C ILE A 100 9.23 -5.33 -2.77
N VAL A 101 10.11 -4.49 -3.32
CA VAL A 101 10.10 -4.20 -4.75
C VAL A 101 10.31 -5.52 -5.49
N THR A 102 9.45 -5.82 -6.44
CA THR A 102 9.56 -7.11 -7.15
C THR A 102 10.77 -7.07 -8.09
N ASN A 103 11.21 -8.22 -8.60
CA ASN A 103 12.21 -8.22 -9.68
C ASN A 103 11.72 -7.43 -10.92
N GLN A 104 10.41 -7.42 -11.17
CA GLN A 104 9.81 -6.57 -12.20
C GLN A 104 9.84 -5.10 -11.81
N GLY A 105 9.68 -4.79 -10.53
CA GLY A 105 9.83 -3.44 -9.98
C GLY A 105 11.24 -2.90 -10.11
N ASP A 106 12.26 -3.72 -9.84
CA ASP A 106 13.66 -3.35 -10.06
C ASP A 106 13.95 -3.13 -11.56
N ALA A 107 13.43 -4.01 -12.42
CA ALA A 107 13.53 -3.85 -13.87
C ALA A 107 12.77 -2.60 -14.38
N LEU A 108 11.62 -2.29 -13.80
CA LEU A 108 10.81 -1.12 -14.10
C LEU A 108 11.56 0.15 -13.71
N ILE A 109 12.14 0.19 -12.51
CA ILE A 109 12.94 1.34 -12.06
C ILE A 109 14.17 1.50 -12.96
N ALA A 110 14.85 0.41 -13.32
CA ALA A 110 16.01 0.47 -14.21
C ALA A 110 15.64 0.98 -15.62
N ASP A 111 14.52 0.52 -16.19
CA ASP A 111 14.01 0.98 -17.48
C ASP A 111 13.65 2.47 -17.45
N LEU A 112 13.00 2.92 -16.38
CA LEU A 112 12.64 4.33 -16.19
C LEU A 112 13.85 5.26 -16.02
N LEU A 113 15.02 4.73 -15.68
CA LEU A 113 16.29 5.46 -15.60
C LEU A 113 17.11 5.38 -16.90
N ALA A 114 16.69 4.56 -17.87
CA ALA A 114 17.37 4.44 -19.16
C ALA A 114 17.13 5.68 -20.05
N GLU A 115 18.00 5.89 -21.04
CA GLU A 115 17.88 7.00 -22.01
C GLU A 115 16.55 6.99 -22.77
N THR A 116 16.01 5.80 -23.04
CA THR A 116 14.72 5.62 -23.72
C THR A 116 13.88 4.59 -22.96
N PRO A 117 13.11 5.01 -21.94
CA PRO A 117 12.23 4.12 -21.20
C PRO A 117 11.16 3.52 -22.11
N ALA A 118 10.96 2.21 -22.01
CA ALA A 118 9.93 1.49 -22.76
C ALA A 118 8.69 1.19 -21.91
N ARG A 119 8.81 1.22 -20.58
CA ARG A 119 7.74 0.89 -19.64
C ARG A 119 7.04 2.13 -19.11
N THR A 120 5.76 1.94 -18.80
CA THR A 120 4.94 2.99 -18.22
C THR A 120 5.26 3.17 -16.74
N LYS A 121 5.49 4.42 -16.33
CA LYS A 121 5.73 4.78 -14.93
C LYS A 121 4.48 4.57 -14.08
N VAL A 122 4.67 4.15 -12.82
CA VAL A 122 3.61 4.20 -11.79
C VAL A 122 3.39 5.66 -11.37
N ASP A 123 2.54 6.39 -12.10
CA ASP A 123 2.21 7.80 -11.86
C ASP A 123 0.72 7.99 -11.46
N ASN A 124 0.20 9.23 -11.44
CA ASN A 124 -1.20 9.47 -11.04
C ASN A 124 -2.24 8.86 -12.00
N THR A 125 -1.85 8.66 -13.26
CA THR A 125 -2.73 8.18 -14.32
C THR A 125 -2.65 6.66 -14.45
N ASN A 126 -1.44 6.14 -14.33
CA ASN A 126 -1.11 4.75 -14.64
C ASN A 126 -0.84 3.92 -13.39
N GLY A 127 -0.76 4.53 -12.20
CA GLY A 127 -0.55 3.83 -10.94
C GLY A 127 -1.84 3.30 -10.35
N PHE A 128 -1.80 2.03 -9.96
CA PHE A 128 -2.93 1.35 -9.32
C PHE A 128 -2.45 0.53 -8.14
N VAL A 129 -3.34 0.35 -7.17
CA VAL A 129 -3.15 -0.60 -6.08
C VAL A 129 -4.25 -1.65 -6.15
N ALA A 130 -3.84 -2.91 -6.19
CA ALA A 130 -4.72 -4.04 -6.04
C ALA A 130 -4.59 -4.64 -4.65
N VAL A 131 -5.67 -5.24 -4.17
CA VAL A 131 -5.72 -5.91 -2.87
C VAL A 131 -6.15 -7.37 -3.06
N GLY A 132 -5.74 -8.26 -2.17
CA GLY A 132 -6.02 -9.68 -2.33
C GLY A 132 -5.93 -10.52 -1.06
N THR A 133 -6.09 -11.83 -1.25
CA THR A 133 -6.15 -12.82 -0.16
C THR A 133 -4.79 -13.22 0.41
N GLY A 134 -3.70 -12.74 -0.19
CA GLY A 134 -2.33 -13.05 0.19
C GLY A 134 -1.84 -14.43 -0.27
N TRP A 135 -0.52 -14.58 -0.29
CA TRP A 135 0.13 -15.81 -0.72
C TRP A 135 0.00 -16.91 0.33
N THR A 136 -0.57 -18.05 -0.05
CA THR A 136 -0.77 -19.21 0.83
C THR A 136 0.20 -20.35 0.55
N GLY A 137 1.02 -20.24 -0.51
CA GLY A 137 2.00 -21.25 -0.87
C GLY A 137 3.21 -21.30 0.06
N ALA A 138 3.90 -22.45 0.08
CA ALA A 138 5.12 -22.65 0.84
C ALA A 138 6.39 -22.20 0.10
N SER A 139 6.29 -21.89 -1.19
CA SER A 139 7.39 -21.35 -2.00
C SER A 139 7.43 -19.82 -1.94
N PRO A 140 8.55 -19.19 -2.34
CA PRO A 140 8.52 -17.77 -2.68
C PRO A 140 7.40 -17.49 -3.68
N LYS A 141 6.71 -16.37 -3.49
CA LYS A 141 5.68 -15.93 -4.42
C LYS A 141 6.35 -15.57 -5.75
N THR A 142 5.96 -16.25 -6.82
CA THR A 142 6.43 -15.97 -8.18
C THR A 142 5.38 -15.24 -9.02
N ASN A 143 4.17 -15.04 -8.49
CA ASN A 143 3.14 -14.30 -9.19
C ASN A 143 3.55 -12.84 -9.31
N GLU A 144 3.38 -12.33 -10.51
CA GLU A 144 3.60 -10.94 -10.87
C GLU A 144 2.50 -10.02 -10.33
N THR A 145 1.47 -10.57 -9.68
CA THR A 145 0.24 -9.86 -9.25
C THR A 145 -0.18 -10.33 -7.86
N VAL A 146 -1.25 -9.78 -7.27
CA VAL A 146 -1.79 -10.32 -5.99
C VAL A 146 -2.31 -11.74 -6.17
N ASN A 147 -2.19 -12.60 -5.16
CA ASN A 147 -2.48 -14.04 -5.30
C ASN A 147 -3.94 -14.35 -5.70
N THR A 148 -4.89 -13.62 -5.12
CA THR A 148 -6.30 -13.63 -5.53
C THR A 148 -6.84 -12.23 -5.34
N PRO A 149 -7.12 -11.50 -6.43
CA PRO A 149 -7.63 -10.15 -6.36
C PRO A 149 -8.98 -10.09 -5.63
N SER A 150 -9.11 -9.08 -4.77
CA SER A 150 -10.35 -8.69 -4.11
C SER A 150 -10.80 -7.36 -4.70
N GLY A 151 -11.86 -7.37 -5.51
CA GLY A 151 -12.33 -6.15 -6.18
C GLY A 151 -11.51 -5.74 -7.40
N ILE A 152 -11.71 -4.51 -7.84
CA ILE A 152 -11.00 -3.89 -8.97
C ILE A 152 -9.82 -3.08 -8.42
N PRO A 153 -8.64 -3.06 -9.08
CA PRO A 153 -7.54 -2.18 -8.69
C PRO A 153 -7.97 -0.71 -8.61
N GLU A 154 -7.58 -0.03 -7.53
CA GLU A 154 -7.94 1.37 -7.31
C GLU A 154 -6.84 2.30 -7.85
N GLY A 155 -7.26 3.37 -8.52
CA GLY A 155 -6.33 4.37 -9.06
C GLY A 155 -5.78 5.29 -7.97
N MET A 156 -4.62 5.89 -8.21
CA MET A 156 -3.99 6.83 -7.27
C MET A 156 -4.91 8.00 -6.91
N GLU A 157 -4.88 8.43 -5.65
CA GLU A 157 -5.43 9.72 -5.22
C GLU A 157 -4.81 10.87 -6.01
N ALA A 158 -5.56 11.94 -6.25
CA ALA A 158 -5.04 13.17 -6.82
C ALA A 158 -3.79 13.63 -6.06
N THR A 159 -2.79 14.14 -6.80
CA THR A 159 -1.47 14.53 -6.28
C THR A 159 -0.54 13.39 -5.84
N TYR A 160 -0.94 12.12 -5.98
CA TYR A 160 -0.08 10.96 -5.71
C TYR A 160 0.30 10.23 -7.03
N PRO A 161 1.50 9.63 -7.14
CA PRO A 161 2.56 9.62 -6.14
C PRO A 161 3.24 10.97 -5.96
N LYS A 162 3.82 11.18 -4.78
CA LYS A 162 4.58 12.38 -4.43
C LYS A 162 5.83 12.03 -3.64
N VAL A 163 6.81 12.91 -3.65
CA VAL A 163 7.96 12.82 -2.73
C VAL A 163 7.54 13.39 -1.38
N GLU A 164 7.93 12.74 -0.28
CA GLU A 164 7.62 13.17 1.08
C GLU A 164 8.39 14.45 1.44
N GLY A 165 9.70 14.48 1.18
CA GLY A 165 10.58 15.61 1.45
C GLY A 165 10.88 16.46 0.21
N ALA A 166 11.23 17.73 0.44
CA ALA A 166 11.84 18.56 -0.59
C ALA A 166 13.28 18.11 -0.86
N PHE A 167 13.79 18.32 -2.08
CA PHE A 167 15.16 17.92 -2.45
C PHE A 167 16.21 18.47 -1.46
N GLY A 168 17.05 17.59 -0.91
CA GLY A 168 18.09 17.92 0.07
C GLY A 168 17.58 18.05 1.52
N ALA A 169 16.31 17.75 1.78
CA ALA A 169 15.72 17.71 3.12
C ALA A 169 15.55 16.27 3.64
N ALA A 170 15.04 16.13 4.86
CA ALA A 170 14.66 14.82 5.37
C ALA A 170 13.57 14.17 4.49
N ASN A 171 13.70 12.86 4.26
CA ASN A 171 12.76 12.04 3.48
C ASN A 171 12.61 12.48 2.01
N ASP A 172 13.59 13.17 1.44
CA ASP A 172 13.62 13.58 0.03
C ASP A 172 13.76 12.40 -0.96
N ASN A 173 14.07 11.22 -0.44
CA ASN A 173 14.12 9.96 -1.16
C ASN A 173 12.88 9.08 -0.90
N VAL A 174 11.87 9.54 -0.17
CA VAL A 174 10.67 8.73 0.10
C VAL A 174 9.57 9.09 -0.90
N ILE A 175 9.12 8.10 -1.67
CA ILE A 175 8.00 8.23 -2.60
C ILE A 175 6.76 7.66 -1.93
N GLN A 176 5.72 8.47 -1.81
CA GLN A 176 4.44 8.08 -1.24
C GLN A 176 3.41 7.83 -2.35
N TYR A 177 2.65 6.74 -2.21
CA TYR A 177 1.50 6.38 -3.01
C TYR A 177 0.29 6.28 -2.08
N ARG A 178 -0.89 6.61 -2.58
CA ARG A 178 -2.14 6.47 -1.83
C ARG A 178 -3.27 6.10 -2.76
N VAL A 179 -4.08 5.16 -2.33
CA VAL A 179 -5.38 4.85 -2.91
C VAL A 179 -6.45 4.82 -1.83
N VAL A 180 -7.70 5.04 -2.23
CA VAL A 180 -8.86 4.94 -1.35
C VAL A 180 -9.95 4.15 -2.07
N PHE A 181 -10.21 2.94 -1.59
CA PHE A 181 -11.39 2.17 -1.98
C PHE A 181 -12.57 2.71 -1.17
N GLU A 182 -13.52 3.34 -1.85
CA GLU A 182 -14.66 3.97 -1.18
C GLU A 182 -15.64 2.90 -0.70
N ALA A 183 -16.53 3.30 0.21
CA ALA A 183 -17.65 2.45 0.62
C ALA A 183 -18.42 1.94 -0.61
N GLY A 184 -18.57 0.62 -0.68
CA GLY A 184 -19.20 -0.12 -1.77
C GLY A 184 -18.22 -0.75 -2.77
N ASP A 185 -16.95 -0.33 -2.79
CA ASP A 185 -15.96 -0.84 -3.75
C ASP A 185 -15.38 -2.20 -3.33
N LEU A 186 -15.43 -2.51 -2.04
CA LEU A 186 -14.91 -3.76 -1.48
C LEU A 186 -15.86 -4.38 -0.45
N ASN A 187 -15.83 -5.70 -0.36
CA ASN A 187 -16.49 -6.47 0.71
C ASN A 187 -15.71 -7.79 0.92
N ALA A 188 -14.54 -7.69 1.56
CA ALA A 188 -13.58 -8.78 1.65
C ALA A 188 -12.61 -8.65 2.84
N THR A 189 -11.96 -9.76 3.18
CA THR A 189 -10.78 -9.77 4.05
C THR A 189 -9.52 -9.68 3.20
N ILE A 190 -8.75 -8.63 3.41
CA ILE A 190 -7.53 -8.32 2.67
C ILE A 190 -6.30 -8.76 3.46
N ASN A 191 -5.45 -9.58 2.87
CA ASN A 191 -4.17 -10.02 3.46
C ASN A 191 -2.96 -9.61 2.62
N GLU A 192 -3.16 -8.93 1.49
CA GLU A 192 -2.09 -8.49 0.60
C GLU A 192 -2.52 -7.26 -0.20
N ALA A 193 -1.53 -6.41 -0.52
CA ALA A 193 -1.65 -5.32 -1.47
C ALA A 193 -0.52 -5.41 -2.51
N GLY A 194 -0.80 -5.02 -3.75
CA GLY A 194 0.16 -4.90 -4.85
C GLY A 194 0.09 -3.50 -5.45
N LEU A 195 1.24 -2.89 -5.72
CA LEU A 195 1.40 -1.57 -6.32
C LEU A 195 2.00 -1.76 -7.71
N GLY A 196 1.28 -1.36 -8.76
CA GLY A 196 1.73 -1.57 -10.14
C GLY A 196 1.21 -0.53 -11.12
N ASN A 197 1.60 -0.68 -12.38
CA ASN A 197 1.18 0.21 -13.48
C ASN A 197 -0.05 -0.31 -14.26
N ASN A 198 -1.00 -0.95 -13.56
CA ASN A 198 -2.00 -1.80 -14.20
C ASN A 198 -3.44 -1.57 -13.69
N ALA A 199 -4.34 -1.19 -14.59
CA ALA A 199 -5.77 -1.03 -14.30
C ALA A 199 -6.52 -2.37 -14.22
N THR A 200 -5.91 -3.49 -14.59
CA THR A 200 -6.55 -4.82 -14.60
C THR A 200 -5.53 -5.91 -14.28
N GLU A 201 -5.66 -6.59 -13.15
CA GLU A 201 -4.66 -7.53 -12.59
C GLU A 201 -4.02 -8.58 -13.52
N ALA A 202 -4.50 -8.82 -14.74
CA ALA A 202 -3.93 -9.81 -15.65
C ALA A 202 -2.82 -9.28 -16.59
N SER A 203 -2.49 -7.97 -16.61
CA SER A 203 -1.79 -7.35 -17.75
C SER A 203 -0.67 -6.33 -17.48
N GLY A 204 -0.08 -6.24 -16.28
CA GLY A 204 0.90 -5.16 -16.03
C GLY A 204 1.94 -5.44 -14.96
N ASP A 205 2.91 -4.53 -14.90
CA ASP A 205 4.13 -4.66 -14.10
C ASP A 205 3.86 -4.25 -12.66
N ASN A 206 4.11 -5.16 -11.73
CA ASN A 206 3.95 -4.91 -10.31
C ASN A 206 5.25 -4.38 -9.73
N LEU A 207 5.25 -3.12 -9.32
CA LEU A 207 6.39 -2.44 -8.71
C LEU A 207 6.71 -3.06 -7.35
N ALA A 208 5.70 -3.30 -6.51
CA ALA A 208 5.90 -3.85 -5.18
C ALA A 208 4.68 -4.64 -4.71
N TYR A 209 4.89 -5.63 -3.83
CA TYR A 209 3.79 -6.25 -3.09
C TYR A 209 4.11 -6.31 -1.60
N ALA A 210 3.04 -6.30 -0.81
CA ALA A 210 3.12 -6.30 0.63
C ALA A 210 2.05 -7.18 1.27
N GLU A 211 2.45 -7.94 2.31
CA GLU A 211 1.49 -8.59 3.19
C GLU A 211 0.81 -7.56 4.11
N VAL A 212 -0.51 -7.66 4.22
CA VAL A 212 -1.36 -6.83 5.08
C VAL A 212 -1.59 -7.58 6.39
N SER A 213 -0.90 -7.14 7.44
CA SER A 213 -0.92 -7.72 8.79
C SER A 213 -1.13 -6.67 9.91
N PRO A 214 -2.24 -6.71 10.68
CA PRO A 214 -3.29 -7.71 10.62
C PRO A 214 -4.07 -7.56 9.30
N ASN A 215 -4.75 -8.62 8.90
CA ASN A 215 -5.62 -8.54 7.74
C ASN A 215 -6.65 -7.41 7.87
N ALA A 216 -6.94 -6.70 6.78
CA ALA A 216 -7.95 -5.65 6.78
C ALA A 216 -9.32 -6.27 6.48
N VAL A 217 -10.27 -6.15 7.41
CA VAL A 217 -11.64 -6.64 7.21
C VAL A 217 -12.50 -5.48 6.77
N VAL A 218 -12.90 -5.50 5.50
CA VAL A 218 -13.65 -4.42 4.85
C VAL A 218 -15.04 -4.94 4.48
N SER A 219 -16.08 -4.27 4.98
CA SER A 219 -17.46 -4.49 4.56
C SER A 219 -17.87 -3.47 3.49
N ALA A 220 -19.00 -3.71 2.83
CA ALA A 220 -19.52 -2.80 1.81
C ALA A 220 -19.82 -1.37 2.30
N SER A 221 -19.92 -1.14 3.62
CA SER A 221 -20.11 0.20 4.20
C SER A 221 -18.81 0.84 4.67
N ASP A 222 -17.68 0.17 4.57
CA ASP A 222 -16.39 0.68 5.04
C ASP A 222 -15.59 1.29 3.89
N THR A 223 -14.79 2.32 4.18
CA THR A 223 -13.76 2.84 3.27
C THR A 223 -12.39 2.29 3.66
N LEU A 224 -11.62 1.80 2.69
CA LEU A 224 -10.23 1.36 2.90
C LEU A 224 -9.26 2.36 2.27
N GLN A 225 -8.41 2.99 3.09
CA GLN A 225 -7.26 3.74 2.63
C GLN A 225 -6.01 2.86 2.68
N VAL A 226 -5.24 2.83 1.60
CA VAL A 226 -3.92 2.17 1.55
C VAL A 226 -2.86 3.23 1.23
N ASP A 227 -1.87 3.32 2.09
CA ASP A 227 -0.69 4.17 1.95
C ASP A 227 0.53 3.31 1.69
N TRP A 228 1.29 3.63 0.65
CA TRP A 228 2.55 2.97 0.33
C TRP A 228 3.69 3.97 0.35
N GLU A 229 4.82 3.59 0.94
CA GLU A 229 6.05 4.36 0.88
C GLU A 229 7.13 3.49 0.24
N ILE A 230 7.87 4.05 -0.72
CA ILE A 230 9.05 3.42 -1.30
C ILE A 230 10.24 4.32 -1.00
N THR A 231 11.28 3.74 -0.39
CA THR A 231 12.51 4.44 -0.02
C THR A 231 13.70 3.74 -0.68
N PRO A 232 14.31 4.31 -1.73
CA PRO A 232 15.63 3.92 -2.19
C PRO A 232 16.64 4.23 -1.09
N LEU A 233 17.38 3.23 -0.63
CA LEU A 233 18.45 3.41 0.35
C LEU A 233 19.77 3.68 -0.40
N GLY A 234 20.36 4.85 -0.13
CA GLY A 234 21.77 5.06 -0.41
C GLY A 234 22.63 4.18 0.51
N ALA A 235 23.66 3.56 -0.05
CA ALA A 235 24.70 2.88 0.74
C ALA A 235 25.66 3.90 1.37
#